data_AF-A0A358D8Z7-F1
#
_entry.id   AF-A0A358D8Z7-F1
#
_cell.length_a   1.000
_cell.length_b   1.000
_cell.length_c   1.000
_cell.angle_alpha   90.00
_cell.angle_beta   90.00
_cell.angle_gamma   90.00
#
_symmetry.space_group_name_H-M   'P 1'
#
loop_
_entity.id
_entity.type
_entity.pdbx_description
1 polymer ?
#
loop_
_entity_poly.entity_id
_entity_poly.type
_entity_poly.pdbx_seq_one_letter_code
_entity_poly.pdbx_strand_id
1 'polypeptide(L)'
;MMREALADRQRYEPLLDYMSRMLTSDTAAADDLFDSLAAATRDLLEQQAAAGMMRPQSDMDATVTAVTLYGLAPVLLRRQLARSLGEDGLTEALLRRLTLPLLELYTHGIYADDRLLTAAQDALARPLGPPSGKGENDPHQDPDPPLAG
;
A
#
# COMPACT_ATOMS: atom_id res chain seq x y z
N MET A 1 -16.84 -19.65 15.85
CA MET A 1 -16.64 -18.39 15.08
C MET A 1 -15.21 -18.26 14.53
N MET A 2 -14.21 -17.62 15.16
CA MET A 2 -12.87 -17.49 14.52
C MET A 2 -12.15 -18.83 14.23
N ARG A 3 -12.33 -19.86 15.07
CA ARG A 3 -11.69 -21.19 14.88
C ARG A 3 -12.26 -22.00 13.70
N GLU A 4 -13.53 -21.83 13.35
CA GLU A 4 -14.16 -22.54 12.21
C GLU A 4 -13.70 -21.99 10.86
N ALA A 5 -13.51 -20.67 10.76
CA ALA A 5 -13.00 -20.03 9.55
C ALA A 5 -11.55 -20.46 9.19
N LEU A 6 -10.78 -20.95 10.18
CA LEU A 6 -9.37 -21.32 10.03
C LEU A 6 -9.17 -22.81 9.72
N ALA A 7 -10.14 -23.67 10.03
CA ALA A 7 -10.12 -25.10 9.74
C ALA A 7 -10.31 -25.42 8.24
N ASP A 8 -10.76 -24.44 7.45
CA ASP A 8 -11.11 -24.59 6.02
C ASP A 8 -9.99 -24.11 5.07
N ARG A 9 -8.75 -24.00 5.58
CA ARG A 9 -7.57 -23.51 4.86
C ARG A 9 -7.36 -24.21 3.51
N GLN A 10 -7.49 -25.54 3.46
CA GLN A 10 -7.34 -26.31 2.23
C GLN A 10 -8.40 -25.97 1.16
N ARG A 11 -9.57 -25.49 1.58
CA ARG A 11 -10.65 -25.12 0.66
C ARG A 11 -10.47 -23.72 0.09
N TYR A 12 -9.90 -22.80 0.86
CA TYR A 12 -9.71 -21.42 0.43
C TYR A 12 -8.38 -21.16 -0.29
N GLU A 13 -7.36 -21.99 -0.10
CA GLU A 13 -6.06 -21.88 -0.79
C GLU A 13 -6.20 -21.75 -2.32
N PRO A 14 -6.95 -22.62 -3.03
CA PRO A 14 -7.12 -22.49 -4.49
C PRO A 14 -7.81 -21.19 -4.92
N LEU A 15 -8.76 -20.70 -4.11
CA LEU A 15 -9.45 -19.45 -4.37
C LEU A 15 -8.50 -18.26 -4.23
N LEU A 16 -7.70 -18.23 -3.17
CA LEU A 16 -6.70 -17.18 -2.95
C LEU A 16 -5.63 -17.17 -4.04
N ASP A 17 -5.21 -18.34 -4.53
CA ASP A 17 -4.27 -18.45 -5.64
C ASP A 17 -4.88 -17.92 -6.94
N TYR A 18 -6.14 -18.27 -7.21
CA TYR A 18 -6.86 -17.75 -8.37
C TYR A 18 -7.01 -16.23 -8.29
N MET A 19 -7.44 -15.69 -7.15
CA MET A 19 -7.57 -14.25 -6.93
C MET A 19 -6.23 -13.54 -7.12
N SER A 20 -5.14 -14.07 -6.57
CA SER A 20 -3.81 -13.49 -6.72
C SER A 20 -3.37 -13.44 -8.17
N ARG A 21 -3.61 -14.53 -8.91
CA ARG A 21 -3.29 -14.60 -10.34
C ARG A 21 -4.17 -13.68 -11.18
N MET A 22 -5.44 -13.57 -10.85
CA MET A 22 -6.38 -12.68 -11.53
C MET A 22 -6.00 -11.22 -11.32
N LEU A 23 -5.78 -10.79 -10.07
CA LEU A 23 -5.40 -9.41 -9.72
C LEU A 23 -4.05 -8.96 -10.28
N THR A 24 -3.17 -9.90 -10.62
CA THR A 24 -1.84 -9.60 -11.21
C THR A 24 -1.82 -9.74 -12.74
N SER A 25 -2.96 -10.10 -13.34
CA SER A 25 -3.09 -10.22 -14.78
C SER A 25 -3.48 -8.88 -15.41
N ASP A 26 -2.94 -8.58 -16.59
CA ASP A 26 -3.29 -7.40 -17.38
C ASP A 26 -4.57 -7.69 -18.18
N THR A 27 -5.71 -7.68 -17.48
CA THR A 27 -7.03 -7.98 -18.07
C THR A 27 -8.10 -7.07 -17.48
N ALA A 28 -9.12 -6.72 -18.27
CA ALA A 28 -10.25 -5.93 -17.79
C ALA A 28 -10.96 -6.56 -16.58
N ALA A 29 -10.99 -7.88 -16.48
CA ALA A 29 -11.57 -8.57 -15.33
C ALA A 29 -10.74 -8.36 -14.04
N ALA A 30 -9.43 -8.17 -14.16
CA ALA A 30 -8.58 -7.81 -13.02
C ALA A 30 -8.88 -6.39 -12.52
N ASP A 31 -9.07 -5.45 -13.44
CA ASP A 31 -9.47 -4.07 -13.14
C ASP A 31 -10.85 -4.05 -12.46
N ASP A 32 -11.84 -4.74 -13.03
CA ASP A 32 -13.19 -4.85 -12.47
C ASP A 32 -13.19 -5.43 -11.04
N LEU A 33 -12.33 -6.43 -10.80
CA LEU A 33 -12.18 -7.04 -9.47
C LEU A 33 -11.56 -6.06 -8.48
N PHE A 34 -10.51 -5.33 -8.89
CA PHE A 34 -9.90 -4.31 -8.05
C PHE A 34 -10.90 -3.20 -7.71
N ASP A 35 -11.61 -2.69 -8.71
CA ASP A 35 -12.61 -1.64 -8.55
C ASP A 35 -13.74 -2.06 -7.60
N SER A 36 -14.19 -3.31 -7.70
CA SER A 36 -15.19 -3.87 -6.78
C SER A 36 -14.70 -3.90 -5.32
N LEU A 37 -13.43 -4.26 -5.11
CA LEU A 37 -12.81 -4.29 -3.78
C LEU A 37 -12.59 -2.87 -3.22
N ALA A 38 -12.19 -1.94 -4.08
CA ALA A 38 -12.04 -0.53 -3.72
C ALA A 38 -13.38 0.10 -3.36
N ALA A 39 -14.45 -0.20 -4.10
CA ALA A 39 -15.80 0.24 -3.79
C ALA A 39 -16.28 -0.28 -2.43
N ALA A 40 -16.11 -1.57 -2.15
CA ALA A 40 -16.45 -2.13 -0.85
C ALA A 40 -15.63 -1.49 0.31
N THR A 41 -14.36 -1.20 0.05
CA THR A 41 -13.49 -0.51 1.02
C THR A 41 -13.96 0.92 1.27
N ARG A 42 -14.36 1.65 0.22
CA ARG A 42 -14.96 2.98 0.34
C ARG A 42 -16.18 2.96 1.23
N ASP A 43 -17.14 2.08 0.93
CA ASP A 43 -18.38 1.99 1.69
C ASP A 43 -18.09 1.75 3.17
N LEU A 44 -17.12 0.88 3.48
CA LEU A 44 -16.69 0.62 4.85
C LEU A 44 -16.11 1.89 5.51
N LEU A 45 -15.17 2.56 4.86
CA LEU A 45 -14.52 3.76 5.41
C LEU A 45 -15.50 4.91 5.60
N GLU A 46 -16.44 5.11 4.66
CA GLU A 46 -17.48 6.12 4.76
C GLU A 46 -18.45 5.83 5.92
N GLN A 47 -18.82 4.56 6.13
CA GLN A 47 -19.60 4.16 7.31
C GLN A 47 -18.85 4.43 8.63
N GLN A 48 -17.55 4.12 8.68
CA GLN A 48 -16.73 4.41 9.87
C GLN A 48 -16.58 5.92 10.11
N ALA A 49 -16.42 6.71 9.05
CA ALA A 49 -16.38 8.16 9.13
C ALA A 49 -17.70 8.74 9.65
N ALA A 50 -18.84 8.27 9.11
CA ALA A 50 -20.18 8.68 9.54
C ALA A 50 -20.45 8.31 11.01
N ALA A 51 -19.89 7.19 11.49
CA ALA A 51 -19.95 6.77 12.88
C ALA A 51 -18.95 7.48 13.80
N GLY A 52 -18.14 8.41 13.29
CA GLY A 52 -17.11 9.12 14.07
C GLY A 52 -15.93 8.26 14.50
N MET A 53 -15.75 7.08 13.89
CA MET A 53 -14.67 6.13 14.20
C MET A 53 -13.41 6.35 13.36
N MET A 54 -13.48 7.19 12.32
CA MET A 54 -12.35 7.50 11.45
C MET A 54 -11.91 8.96 11.59
N ARG A 55 -10.59 9.18 11.60
CA ARG A 55 -10.03 10.53 11.49
C ARG A 55 -10.32 11.11 10.10
N PRO A 56 -10.47 12.44 9.95
CA PRO A 56 -10.55 13.06 8.63
C PRO A 56 -9.33 12.70 7.78
N GLN A 57 -9.58 12.37 6.51
CA GLN A 57 -8.53 12.08 5.53
C GLN A 57 -8.38 13.28 4.60
N SER A 58 -7.14 13.59 4.21
CA SER A 58 -6.88 14.70 3.27
C SER A 58 -7.37 14.41 1.85
N ASP A 59 -7.36 13.12 1.47
CA ASP A 59 -7.83 12.62 0.18
C ASP A 59 -8.45 11.24 0.41
N MET A 60 -9.78 11.15 0.33
CA MET A 60 -10.50 9.90 0.56
C MET A 60 -10.23 8.88 -0.55
N ASP A 61 -10.10 9.32 -1.79
CA ASP A 61 -9.96 8.43 -2.95
C ASP A 61 -8.58 7.75 -2.92
N ALA A 62 -7.54 8.52 -2.63
CA ALA A 62 -6.20 7.98 -2.39
C ALA A 62 -6.16 7.06 -1.17
N THR A 63 -6.89 7.40 -0.09
CA THR A 63 -6.95 6.58 1.13
C THR A 63 -7.63 5.23 0.86
N VAL A 64 -8.77 5.21 0.17
CA VAL A 64 -9.46 3.97 -0.23
C VAL A 64 -8.53 3.07 -1.03
N THR A 65 -7.82 3.65 -2.01
CA THR A 65 -6.87 2.91 -2.84
C THR A 65 -5.74 2.31 -1.99
N ALA A 66 -5.14 3.09 -1.10
CA ALA A 66 -4.06 2.64 -0.24
C ALA A 66 -4.49 1.53 0.73
N VAL A 67 -5.68 1.67 1.36
CA VAL A 67 -6.24 0.65 2.26
C VAL A 67 -6.57 -0.64 1.50
N THR A 68 -7.12 -0.52 0.29
CA THR A 68 -7.43 -1.68 -0.56
C THR A 68 -6.15 -2.45 -0.90
N LEU A 69 -5.10 -1.75 -1.35
CA LEU A 69 -3.80 -2.36 -1.65
C LEU A 69 -3.19 -3.03 -0.42
N TYR A 70 -3.29 -2.38 0.75
CA TYR A 70 -2.80 -2.95 1.99
C TYR A 70 -3.56 -4.22 2.40
N GLY A 71 -4.88 -4.22 2.25
CA GLY A 71 -5.73 -5.39 2.50
C GLY A 71 -5.44 -6.56 1.55
N LEU A 72 -5.00 -6.26 0.33
CA LEU A 72 -4.62 -7.27 -0.67
C LEU A 72 -3.21 -7.83 -0.47
N ALA A 73 -2.32 -7.10 0.20
CA ALA A 73 -0.92 -7.49 0.37
C ALA A 73 -0.74 -8.90 0.99
N PRO A 74 -1.49 -9.32 2.03
CA PRO A 74 -1.37 -10.68 2.57
C PRO A 74 -1.76 -11.79 1.57
N VAL A 75 -2.65 -11.49 0.63
CA VAL A 75 -3.10 -12.43 -0.40
C VAL A 75 -2.04 -12.53 -1.50
N LEU A 76 -1.61 -11.39 -2.04
CA LEU A 76 -0.65 -11.32 -3.15
C LEU A 76 0.77 -11.73 -2.73
N LEU A 77 1.18 -11.42 -1.50
CA LEU A 77 2.53 -11.63 -0.97
C LEU A 77 2.56 -12.77 0.06
N ARG A 78 1.62 -13.72 -0.02
CA ARG A 78 1.41 -14.80 0.96
C ARG A 78 2.72 -15.52 1.33
N ARG A 79 3.48 -15.95 0.32
CA ARG A 79 4.75 -16.66 0.50
C ARG A 79 5.80 -15.78 1.18
N GLN A 80 5.90 -14.51 0.79
CA GLN A 80 6.87 -13.57 1.31
C GLN A 80 6.56 -13.21 2.77
N LEU A 81 5.28 -12.99 3.09
CA LEU A 81 4.78 -12.69 4.43
C LEU A 81 5.01 -13.86 5.39
N ALA A 82 4.69 -15.09 4.96
CA ALA A 82 4.92 -16.27 5.79
C ALA A 82 6.42 -16.46 6.09
N ARG A 83 7.26 -16.41 5.05
CA ARG A 83 8.72 -16.54 5.20
C ARG A 83 9.33 -15.46 6.09
N SER A 84 8.88 -14.21 6.00
CA SER A 84 9.45 -13.11 6.80
C SER A 84 9.15 -13.25 8.30
N LEU A 85 8.11 -14.01 8.65
CA LEU A 85 7.67 -14.21 10.03
C LEU A 85 7.97 -15.63 10.56
N GLY A 86 8.66 -16.45 9.76
CA GLY A 86 9.10 -17.81 10.13
C GLY A 86 8.02 -18.88 10.02
N GLU A 87 7.03 -18.68 9.14
CA GLU A 87 5.88 -19.56 8.94
C GLU A 87 5.87 -20.13 7.51
N ASP A 88 5.20 -21.27 7.32
CA ASP A 88 5.11 -21.97 6.02
C ASP A 88 3.86 -21.60 5.19
N GLY A 89 3.10 -20.60 5.63
CA GLY A 89 1.94 -20.05 4.90
C GLY A 89 1.13 -19.08 5.78
N LEU A 90 -0.07 -18.70 5.34
CA LEU A 90 -1.02 -17.93 6.15
C LEU A 90 -1.61 -18.79 7.27
N THR A 91 -0.87 -18.99 8.36
CA THR A 91 -1.30 -19.80 9.51
C THR A 91 -2.19 -18.97 10.44
N GLU A 92 -3.00 -19.67 11.23
CA GLU A 92 -3.71 -19.02 12.35
C GLU A 92 -2.72 -18.29 13.27
N ALA A 93 -1.56 -18.89 13.53
CA ALA A 93 -0.50 -18.29 14.33
C ALA A 93 0.00 -16.98 13.70
N LEU A 94 0.24 -16.97 12.39
CA LEU A 94 0.65 -15.78 11.65
C LEU A 94 -0.39 -14.67 11.72
N LEU A 95 -1.66 -14.98 11.46
CA LEU A 95 -2.77 -14.01 11.51
C LEU A 95 -2.93 -13.42 12.91
N ARG A 96 -2.88 -14.25 13.95
CA ARG A 96 -2.93 -13.80 15.35
C ARG A 96 -1.77 -12.89 15.69
N ARG A 97 -0.55 -13.22 15.24
CA ARG A 97 0.66 -12.42 15.48
C ARG A 97 0.61 -11.06 14.78
N LEU A 98 -0.06 -10.97 13.63
CA LEU A 98 -0.23 -9.72 12.88
C LEU A 98 -1.35 -8.83 13.42
N THR A 99 -2.41 -9.42 13.97
CA THR A 99 -3.64 -8.68 14.33
C THR A 99 -3.37 -7.50 15.27
N LEU A 100 -2.66 -7.72 16.37
CA LEU A 100 -2.44 -6.66 17.37
C LEU A 100 -1.55 -5.53 16.83
N PRO A 101 -0.35 -5.78 16.27
CA PRO A 101 0.49 -4.72 15.70
C PRO A 101 -0.21 -3.90 14.60
N LEU A 102 -1.06 -4.53 13.79
CA LEU A 102 -1.83 -3.82 12.76
C LEU A 102 -2.86 -2.89 13.38
N LEU A 103 -3.57 -3.33 14.42
CA LEU A 103 -4.53 -2.48 15.13
C LEU A 103 -3.84 -1.34 15.87
N GLU A 104 -2.67 -1.57 16.45
CA GLU A 104 -1.84 -0.52 17.04
C GLU A 104 -1.44 0.51 15.97
N LEU A 105 -0.99 0.05 14.81
CA LEU A 105 -0.66 0.92 13.66
C LEU A 105 -1.88 1.75 13.22
N TYR A 106 -3.07 1.16 13.08
CA TYR A 106 -4.26 1.91 12.67
C TYR A 106 -4.75 2.91 13.73
N THR A 107 -4.52 2.60 15.02
CA THR A 107 -5.01 3.43 16.12
C THR A 107 -4.05 4.57 16.46
N HIS A 108 -2.75 4.29 16.42
CA HIS A 108 -1.70 5.17 16.93
C HIS A 108 -0.73 5.66 15.85
N GLY A 109 -0.67 5.00 14.69
CA GLY A 109 0.41 5.20 13.71
C GLY A 109 1.74 4.57 14.16
N ILE A 110 2.77 4.65 13.32
CA ILE A 110 4.13 4.17 13.63
C ILE A 110 5.02 5.27 14.22
N TYR A 111 4.80 6.52 13.81
CA TYR A 111 5.66 7.64 14.20
C TYR A 111 5.20 8.25 15.53
N ALA A 112 6.16 8.69 16.34
CA ALA A 112 5.89 9.30 17.64
C ALA A 112 5.31 10.71 17.53
N ASP A 113 5.52 11.38 16.40
CA ASP A 113 5.04 12.73 16.10
C ASP A 113 4.73 12.89 14.60
N ASP A 114 4.22 14.05 14.23
CA ASP A 114 3.79 14.39 12.87
C ASP A 114 4.88 15.06 12.02
N ARG A 115 6.14 15.13 12.49
CA ARG A 115 7.21 15.88 11.82
C ARG A 115 7.43 15.43 10.38
N LEU A 116 7.35 14.13 10.11
CA LEU A 116 7.47 13.59 8.76
C LEU A 116 6.28 13.98 7.88
N LEU A 117 5.07 14.01 8.43
CA LEU A 117 3.88 14.45 7.72
C LEU A 117 3.97 15.94 7.38
N THR A 118 4.34 16.79 8.34
CA THR A 118 4.55 18.23 8.12
C THR A 118 5.63 18.48 7.06
N ALA A 119 6.78 17.79 7.16
CA ALA A 119 7.86 17.94 6.19
C ALA A 119 7.43 17.52 4.76
N ALA A 120 6.62 16.47 4.63
CA ALA A 120 6.09 16.03 3.34
C ALA A 120 5.09 17.06 2.77
N GLN A 121 4.20 17.60 3.61
CA GLN A 121 3.26 18.64 3.20
C GLN A 121 3.99 19.90 2.71
N ASP A 122 5.00 20.35 3.46
CA ASP A 122 5.82 21.52 3.07
C ASP A 122 6.57 21.29 1.75
N ALA A 123 7.08 20.07 1.54
CA ALA A 123 7.78 19.71 0.30
C ALA A 123 6.83 19.66 -0.91
N LEU A 124 5.63 19.09 -0.75
CA LEU A 124 4.64 18.95 -1.82
C LEU A 124 3.93 20.28 -2.13
N ALA A 125 3.79 21.17 -1.15
CA ALA A 125 3.24 22.51 -1.36
C ALA A 125 4.22 23.44 -2.09
N ARG A 126 5.53 23.12 -2.08
CA ARG A 126 6.53 23.91 -2.80
C ARG A 126 6.34 23.66 -4.31
N PRO A 127 6.20 24.72 -5.12
CA PRO A 127 6.24 24.58 -6.57
C PRO A 127 7.53 23.87 -6.96
N LEU A 128 7.45 22.89 -7.87
CA LEU A 128 8.65 22.37 -8.52
C LEU A 128 9.37 23.59 -9.13
N GLY A 129 10.49 23.97 -8.52
CA GLY A 129 11.33 25.02 -9.07
C GLY A 129 11.74 24.63 -10.49
N PRO A 130 12.15 25.60 -11.34
CA PRO A 130 12.67 25.26 -12.65
C PRO A 130 13.72 24.16 -12.48
N PRO A 131 13.72 23.11 -13.33
CA PRO A 131 14.73 22.06 -13.26
C PRO A 131 16.06 22.77 -13.14
N SER A 132 16.88 22.42 -12.13
CA SER A 132 18.18 23.03 -11.91
C SER A 132 18.89 23.04 -13.25
N GLY A 133 18.87 24.20 -13.90
CA GLY A 133 19.48 24.39 -15.17
C GLY A 133 20.94 24.23 -14.87
N LYS A 134 21.48 23.06 -15.17
CA LYS A 134 22.88 22.91 -15.52
C LYS A 134 23.03 23.69 -16.83
N GLY A 135 22.95 25.01 -16.69
CA GLY A 135 22.99 25.96 -17.79
C GLY A 135 24.39 25.92 -18.38
N GLU A 136 24.50 26.54 -19.54
CA GLU A 136 25.69 26.66 -20.39
C GLU A 136 26.94 27.27 -19.71
N ASN A 137 26.89 27.54 -18.40
CA ASN A 137 27.96 28.07 -17.56
C ASN A 137 28.13 27.27 -16.25
N ASP A 138 28.00 25.94 -16.28
CA ASP A 138 28.45 25.12 -15.14
C ASP A 138 29.99 25.18 -15.05
N PRO A 139 30.58 25.66 -13.94
CA PRO A 139 32.04 25.73 -13.76
C PRO A 139 32.73 24.36 -13.77
N HIS A 140 31.96 23.26 -13.80
CA HIS A 140 32.42 21.89 -13.95
C HIS A 140 32.14 21.26 -15.32
N GLN A 141 31.81 22.04 -16.36
CA GLN A 141 31.87 21.54 -17.73
C GLN A 141 33.34 21.43 -18.16
N ASP A 142 33.79 20.19 -18.40
CA ASP A 142 35.02 19.98 -19.14
C ASP A 142 34.84 20.52 -20.57
N PRO A 143 35.80 21.28 -21.11
CA PRO A 143 35.69 21.81 -22.46
C PRO A 143 35.61 20.67 -23.48
N ASP A 144 34.73 20.81 -24.48
CA ASP A 144 34.57 19.83 -25.54
C ASP A 144 35.93 19.55 -26.23
N PRO A 145 36.26 18.27 -26.50
CA PRO A 145 37.51 17.93 -27.18
C PRO A 145 37.48 18.49 -28.61
N PRO A 146 38.64 18.91 -29.15
CA PRO A 146 38.68 19.50 -30.48
C PRO A 146 38.25 18.47 -31.52
N LEU A 147 37.44 18.93 -32.48
CA LEU A 147 37.02 18.14 -33.63
C LEU A 147 38.28 17.73 -34.42
N ALA A 148 38.56 16.43 -34.45
CA ALA A 148 39.58 15.86 -35.31
C ALA A 148 39.17 16.07 -36.77
N GLY A 149 40.01 16.80 -37.51
CA GLY A 149 39.93 16.93 -38.96
C GLY A 149 40.44 15.71 -39.70
#